data_AF-A0A0R3S2N3-F1
#
_entry.id   AF-A0A0R3S2N3-F1
#
_cell.length_a   1.000
_cell.length_b   1.000
_cell.length_c   1.000
_cell.angle_alpha   90.00
_cell.angle_beta   90.00
_cell.angle_gamma   90.00
#
_symmetry.space_group_name_H-M   'P 1'
#
loop_
_entity.id
_entity.type
_entity.pdbx_description
1 polymer ?
#
loop_
_entity_poly.entity_id
_entity_poly.type
_entity_poly.pdbx_seq_one_letter_code
_entity_poly.pdbx_strand_id
1 'polypeptide(L)'
;MLQTLSKLIESVYSIKPRQAEAAGLPVLWELLKTPPRSSSDPEVRDAIRHFAVTMARCLSNKTLLELSTFRISPSQKKTLQELIS
;
A
#
# COMPACT_ATOMS: atom_id res chain seq x y z
N MET A 1 -6.60 -12.85 -2.39
CA MET A 1 -5.22 -12.89 -1.83
C MET A 1 -4.78 -11.57 -1.22
N LEU A 2 -4.88 -10.43 -1.94
CA LEU A 2 -4.41 -9.13 -1.41
C LEU A 2 -5.13 -8.72 -0.12
N GLN A 3 -6.45 -8.91 -0.05
CA GLN A 3 -7.22 -8.69 1.19
C GLN A 3 -6.72 -9.53 2.37
N THR A 4 -6.32 -10.79 2.13
CA THR A 4 -5.74 -11.67 3.16
C THR A 4 -4.40 -11.12 3.63
N LEU A 5 -3.57 -10.63 2.72
CA LEU A 5 -2.30 -9.98 3.05
C LEU A 5 -2.52 -8.71 3.87
N SER A 6 -3.50 -7.86 3.52
CA SER A 6 -3.86 -6.68 4.33
C SER A 6 -4.14 -7.06 5.78
N LYS A 7 -5.03 -8.04 5.99
CA LYS A 7 -5.40 -8.52 7.34
C LYS A 7 -4.21 -9.08 8.10
N LEU A 8 -3.34 -9.84 7.41
CA LEU A 8 -2.13 -10.39 8.01
C LEU A 8 -1.18 -9.28 8.45
N ILE A 9 -0.92 -8.29 7.59
CA ILE A 9 -0.06 -7.16 7.94
C ILE A 9 -0.62 -6.41 9.14
N GLU A 10 -1.90 -6.07 9.13
CA GLU A 10 -2.54 -5.36 10.24
C GLU A 10 -2.41 -6.13 11.57
N SER A 11 -2.64 -7.44 11.54
CA SER A 11 -2.57 -8.30 12.73
C SER A 11 -1.14 -8.48 13.25
N VAL A 12 -0.16 -8.56 12.34
CA VAL A 12 1.24 -8.84 12.69
C VAL A 12 2.00 -7.56 13.05
N TYR A 13 1.55 -6.40 12.58
CA TYR A 13 2.28 -5.14 12.73
C TYR A 13 2.55 -4.76 14.19
N SER A 14 1.63 -5.03 15.11
CA SER A 14 1.79 -4.75 16.54
C SER A 14 2.90 -5.59 17.20
N ILE A 15 3.26 -6.73 16.62
CA ILE A 15 4.22 -7.69 17.17
C ILE A 15 5.55 -7.63 16.41
N LYS A 16 5.49 -7.52 15.08
CA LYS A 16 6.62 -7.60 14.16
C LYS A 16 6.53 -6.53 13.06
N PRO A 17 6.61 -5.22 13.42
CA PRO A 17 6.38 -4.13 12.47
C PRO A 17 7.36 -4.18 11.30
N ARG A 18 8.66 -4.35 11.57
CA ARG A 18 9.70 -4.40 10.52
C ARG A 18 9.48 -5.52 9.50
N GLN A 19 9.04 -6.70 9.95
CA GLN A 19 8.75 -7.82 9.04
C GLN A 19 7.48 -7.57 8.23
N ALA A 20 6.45 -6.99 8.85
CA ALA A 20 5.23 -6.61 8.15
C ALA A 20 5.50 -5.55 7.08
N GLU A 21 6.33 -4.55 7.37
CA GLU A 21 6.80 -3.54 6.42
C GLU A 21 7.60 -4.16 5.28
N ALA A 22 8.57 -5.03 5.59
CA ALA A 22 9.40 -5.70 4.60
C ALA A 22 8.59 -6.58 3.64
N ALA A 23 7.48 -7.16 4.11
CA ALA A 23 6.56 -7.93 3.28
C ALA A 23 5.57 -7.04 2.48
N GLY A 24 5.07 -5.97 3.10
CA GLY A 24 3.98 -5.15 2.53
C GLY A 24 4.43 -4.06 1.57
N LEU A 25 5.51 -3.36 1.90
CA LEU A 25 5.98 -2.22 1.10
C LEU A 25 6.34 -2.61 -0.34
N PRO A 26 7.09 -3.71 -0.59
CA PRO A 26 7.39 -4.12 -1.97
C PRO A 26 6.12 -4.39 -2.78
N VAL A 27 5.13 -5.06 -2.19
CA VAL A 27 3.84 -5.33 -2.85
C VAL A 27 3.13 -4.04 -3.19
N LEU A 28 3.09 -3.07 -2.28
CA LEU A 28 2.47 -1.76 -2.53
C LEU A 28 3.16 -1.02 -3.69
N TRP A 29 4.50 -1.07 -3.75
CA TRP A 29 5.25 -0.43 -4.84
C TRP A 29 4.95 -1.05 -6.20
N GLU A 30 4.88 -2.38 -6.28
CA GLU A 30 4.50 -3.06 -7.52
C GLU A 30 3.07 -2.73 -7.94
N LEU A 31 2.12 -2.68 -6.99
CA LEU A 31 0.72 -2.32 -7.27
C LEU A 31 0.56 -0.88 -7.78
N LEU A 32 1.51 0.01 -7.47
CA LEU A 32 1.50 1.39 -7.98
C LEU A 32 2.19 1.53 -9.34
N LYS A 33 2.98 0.54 -9.78
CA LYS A 33 3.59 0.55 -11.13
C LYS A 33 2.56 0.45 -12.23
N THR A 34 1.53 -0.37 -12.02
CA THR A 34 0.35 -0.43 -12.87
C THR A 34 -0.73 0.45 -12.23
N PRO A 35 -1.17 1.55 -12.87
CA PRO A 35 -2.14 2.45 -12.26
C PRO A 35 -3.36 1.67 -11.79
N PRO A 36 -3.80 1.77 -10.52
CA PRO A 36 -4.99 1.06 -10.06
C PRO A 36 -6.23 1.42 -10.88
N ARG A 37 -6.27 2.63 -11.44
CA ARG A 37 -7.31 3.10 -12.38
C ARG A 37 -7.33 2.37 -13.72
N SER A 38 -6.25 1.68 -14.13
CA SER A 38 -6.20 0.88 -15.35
C SER A 38 -6.75 -0.54 -15.17
N SER A 39 -7.02 -0.97 -13.93
CA SER A 39 -7.77 -2.21 -13.70
C SER A 39 -9.25 -1.98 -13.98
N SER A 40 -9.81 -2.74 -14.92
CA SER A 40 -11.25 -2.72 -15.23
C SER A 40 -12.10 -3.32 -14.12
N ASP A 41 -11.49 -4.08 -13.20
CA ASP A 41 -12.18 -4.79 -12.13
C ASP A 41 -12.36 -3.89 -10.89
N PRO A 42 -13.61 -3.58 -10.47
CA PRO A 42 -13.89 -2.79 -9.27
C PRO A 42 -13.39 -3.46 -7.97
N GLU A 43 -13.45 -4.78 -7.86
CA GLU A 43 -13.00 -5.50 -6.66
C GLU A 43 -11.49 -5.42 -6.50
N VAL A 44 -10.75 -5.49 -7.62
CA VAL A 44 -9.30 -5.31 -7.62
C VAL A 44 -8.93 -3.89 -7.17
N ARG A 45 -9.65 -2.87 -7.65
CA ARG A 45 -9.41 -1.47 -7.23
C ARG A 45 -9.67 -1.27 -5.75
N ASP A 46 -10.75 -1.85 -5.23
CA ASP A 46 -11.08 -1.78 -3.81
C ASP A 46 -10.02 -2.49 -2.96
N ALA A 47 -9.58 -3.68 -3.37
CA ALA A 47 -8.53 -4.42 -2.67
C ALA A 47 -7.20 -3.65 -2.62
N ILE A 48 -6.81 -2.97 -3.70
CA ILE A 48 -5.60 -2.14 -3.74
C ILE A 48 -5.75 -0.93 -2.81
N ARG A 49 -6.89 -0.24 -2.85
CA ARG A 49 -7.17 0.89 -1.96
C ARG A 49 -7.11 0.45 -0.50
N HIS A 50 -7.80 -0.65 -0.16
CA HIS A 50 -7.80 -1.20 1.19
C HIS A 50 -6.39 -1.52 1.65
N PHE A 51 -5.59 -2.18 0.81
CA PHE A 51 -4.19 -2.50 1.14
C PHE A 51 -3.35 -1.23 1.39
N ALA A 52 -3.46 -0.21 0.55
CA ALA A 52 -2.75 1.06 0.72
C ALA A 52 -3.16 1.76 2.03
N VAL A 53 -4.46 1.79 2.34
CA VAL A 53 -4.99 2.36 3.60
C VAL A 53 -4.49 1.58 4.82
N THR A 54 -4.48 0.24 4.77
CA THR A 54 -3.93 -0.59 5.86
C THR A 54 -2.45 -0.26 6.09
N MET A 55 -1.64 -0.20 5.04
CA MET A 55 -0.23 0.17 5.14
C MET A 55 -0.06 1.57 5.76
N ALA A 56 -0.90 2.52 5.36
CA ALA A 56 -0.86 3.89 5.87
C ALA A 56 -1.29 3.98 7.34
N ARG A 57 -2.26 3.17 7.79
CA ARG A 57 -2.63 3.06 9.21
C ARG A 57 -1.50 2.50 10.07
N CYS A 58 -0.79 1.50 9.56
CA CYS A 58 0.34 0.88 10.26
C CYS A 58 1.54 1.84 10.37
N LEU A 59 1.94 2.47 9.26
CA LEU A 59 3.17 3.28 9.17
C LEU A 59 2.97 4.77 9.46
N SER A 60 1.73 5.27 9.41
CA SER A 60 1.34 6.67 9.17
C SER A 60 1.47 7.11 7.70
N ASN A 61 0.57 8.00 7.27
CA ASN A 61 0.57 8.59 5.92
C ASN A 61 1.90 9.28 5.61
N LYS A 62 2.47 10.00 6.59
CA LYS A 62 3.72 10.76 6.41
C LYS A 62 4.88 9.82 6.11
N THR A 63 5.10 8.82 6.97
CA THR A 63 6.19 7.85 6.80
C THR A 63 6.02 7.05 5.51
N LEU A 64 4.81 6.63 5.17
CA LEU A 64 4.55 5.91 3.93
C LEU A 64 4.93 6.72 2.68
N LEU A 65 4.60 8.02 2.65
CA LEU A 65 4.96 8.93 1.56
C LEU A 65 6.46 9.26 1.54
N GLU A 66 7.13 9.30 2.69
CA GLU A 66 8.58 9.47 2.77
C GLU A 66 9.30 8.26 2.16
N LEU A 67 8.92 7.05 2.58
CA LEU A 67 9.47 5.77 2.08
C LEU A 67 9.24 5.57 0.58
N SER A 68 8.16 6.12 0.03
CA SER A 68 7.85 6.00 -1.40
C SER A 68 8.78 6.83 -2.29
N THR A 69 9.41 7.89 -1.76
CA THR A 69 10.14 8.92 -2.52
C THR A 69 11.26 8.36 -3.41
N PHE A 70 11.90 7.27 -2.99
CA PHE A 70 13.00 6.63 -3.73
C PHE A 70 12.61 5.28 -4.37
N ARG A 71 11.31 4.97 -4.42
CA ARG A 71 10.80 3.68 -4.89
C ARG A 71 9.82 3.79 -6.05
N ILE A 72 9.10 4.90 -6.13
CA ILE A 72 8.07 5.15 -7.14
C ILE A 72 8.23 6.55 -7.75
N SER A 73 7.67 6.74 -8.94
CA SER A 73 7.71 8.03 -9.64
C SER A 73 6.80 9.08 -8.95
N PRO A 74 6.98 10.38 -9.25
CA PRO A 74 6.11 11.43 -8.71
C PRO A 74 4.62 11.23 -9.04
N SER A 75 4.29 10.71 -10.23
CA SER A 75 2.91 10.41 -10.62
C SER A 75 2.32 9.28 -9.79
N GLN A 76 3.09 8.22 -9.56
CA GLN A 76 2.70 7.10 -8.69
C GLN A 76 2.55 7.54 -7.23
N LYS A 77 3.42 8.44 -6.76
CA LYS A 77 3.32 9.03 -5.41
C LYS A 77 2.04 9.85 -5.25
N LYS A 78 1.63 10.59 -6.28
CA LYS A 78 0.33 11.28 -6.29
C LYS A 78 -0.82 10.30 -6.22
N THR A 79 -0.77 9.20 -6.98
CA THR A 79 -1.78 8.13 -6.90
C THR A 79 -1.84 7.51 -5.51
N LEU A 80 -0.69 7.23 -4.88
CA LEU A 80 -0.64 6.74 -3.51
C LEU A 80 -1.30 7.72 -2.54
N GLN A 81 -0.98 9.01 -2.66
CA GLN A 81 -1.59 10.05 -1.85
C GLN A 81 -3.12 10.08 -2.01
N GLU A 82 -3.63 9.96 -3.23
CA GLU A 82 -5.08 9.87 -3.51
C GLU A 82 -5.74 8.61 -2.94
N LEU A 83 -5.01 7.50 -2.79
CA LEU A 83 -5.55 6.25 -2.24
C LEU A 83 -5.65 6.25 -0.71
N ILE A 84 -4.77 7.01 -0.03
CA ILE A 84 -4.65 7.03 1.43
C ILE A 84 -5.19 8.31 2.08
N SER A 85 -5.67 9.26 1.26
CA SER A 85 -6.42 10.45 1.70
C SER A 85 -7.90 10.11 1.84
#